data_AF-A0AAJ5D1S8-F1
#
_entry.id   AF-A0AAJ5D1S8-F1
#
_cell.length_a   1.000
_cell.length_b   1.000
_cell.length_c   1.000
_cell.angle_alpha   90.00
_cell.angle_beta   90.00
_cell.angle_gamma   90.00
#
_symmetry.space_group_name_H-M   'P 1'
#
loop_
_entity.id
_entity.type
_entity.pdbx_description
1 polymer ?
#
loop_
_entity_poly.entity_id
_entity_poly.type
_entity_poly.pdbx_seq_one_letter_code
_entity_poly.pdbx_strand_id
1 'polypeptide(L)'
;MPPPAKIARESRNAVIVKEIHAQIDAQKKAHGEHGGKKWFENEGRCPGLAKKYDIKVDILRSCFNRRGELRAPGEAMVNGASKNEITIDILLRCDLLREEKMWPKGGLKAVADMFNVRSDGLGNYFLNGGTRTVPRGEARLKHVRSVIPVGPEEVQWLAQLKSHSQVG
;
A
#
# COMPACT_ATOMS: atom_id res chain seq x y z
N MET A 1 24.17 1.25 -22.09
CA MET A 1 23.29 0.32 -21.34
C MET A 1 22.55 1.12 -20.27
N PRO A 2 21.21 1.13 -20.25
CA PRO A 2 20.49 1.59 -19.06
C PRO A 2 20.84 0.66 -17.87
N PRO A 3 20.94 1.18 -16.64
CA PRO A 3 21.12 0.32 -15.47
C PRO A 3 19.91 -0.64 -15.35
N PRO A 4 20.12 -1.89 -14.90
CA PRO A 4 19.01 -2.82 -14.69
C PRO A 4 17.97 -2.17 -13.77
N ALA A 5 16.70 -2.23 -14.15
CA ALA A 5 15.60 -1.79 -13.30
C ALA A 5 15.78 -2.42 -11.92
N LYS A 6 15.75 -1.60 -10.86
CA LYS A 6 15.86 -2.08 -9.48
C LYS A 6 14.58 -2.86 -9.16
N ILE A 7 14.55 -4.16 -9.47
CA ILE A 7 13.49 -5.05 -9.01
C ILE A 7 13.49 -4.95 -7.48
N ALA A 8 12.40 -4.41 -6.91
CA ALA A 8 12.24 -4.30 -5.48
C ALA A 8 12.29 -5.71 -4.87
N ARG A 9 13.45 -6.09 -4.32
CA ARG A 9 13.66 -7.41 -3.74
C ARG A 9 12.75 -7.56 -2.52
N GLU A 10 11.79 -8.45 -2.62
CA GLU A 10 10.91 -8.77 -1.50
C GLU A 10 11.74 -9.29 -0.32
N SER A 11 11.51 -8.74 0.87
CA SER A 11 12.24 -9.18 2.07
C SER A 11 11.79 -10.59 2.49
N ARG A 12 12.71 -11.42 3.02
CA ARG A 12 12.39 -12.76 3.57
C ARG A 12 11.20 -12.71 4.55
N ASN A 13 11.11 -11.67 5.36
CA ASN A 13 10.01 -11.48 6.32
C ASN A 13 8.66 -11.30 5.62
N ALA A 14 8.62 -10.56 4.50
CA ALA A 14 7.37 -10.35 3.75
C ALA A 14 6.86 -11.65 3.13
N VAL A 15 7.77 -12.48 2.59
CA VAL A 15 7.44 -13.81 2.08
C VAL A 15 6.83 -14.69 3.18
N ILE A 16 7.43 -14.72 4.36
CA ILE A 16 6.94 -15.51 5.50
C ILE A 16 5.58 -14.99 6.00
N VAL A 17 5.42 -13.68 6.11
CA VAL A 17 4.14 -13.08 6.54
C VAL A 17 3.03 -13.39 5.53
N LYS A 18 3.32 -13.36 4.23
CA LYS A 18 2.39 -13.79 3.17
C LYS A 18 2.02 -15.26 3.31
N GLU A 19 2.98 -16.13 3.55
CA GLU A 19 2.74 -17.56 3.69
C GLU A 19 1.85 -17.88 4.90
N ILE A 20 2.13 -17.26 6.05
CA ILE A 20 1.31 -17.41 7.26
C ILE A 20 -0.11 -16.92 7.00
N HIS A 21 -0.26 -15.77 6.35
CA HIS A 21 -1.57 -15.21 6.00
C HIS A 21 -2.35 -16.14 5.04
N ALA A 22 -1.67 -16.67 4.02
CA ALA A 22 -2.26 -17.60 3.07
C ALA A 22 -2.74 -18.89 3.76
N GLN A 23 -1.98 -19.40 4.74
CA GLN A 23 -2.42 -20.56 5.52
C GLN A 23 -3.64 -20.25 6.40
N ILE A 24 -3.67 -19.10 7.08
CA ILE A 24 -4.85 -18.66 7.83
C ILE A 24 -6.09 -18.63 6.92
N ASP A 25 -5.96 -18.05 5.72
CA ASP A 25 -7.09 -17.94 4.80
C ASP A 25 -7.48 -19.28 4.17
N ALA A 26 -6.53 -20.17 3.89
CA ALA A 26 -6.82 -21.54 3.47
C ALA A 26 -7.62 -22.29 4.56
N GLN A 27 -7.28 -22.10 5.82
CA GLN A 27 -7.97 -22.71 6.95
C GLN A 27 -9.36 -22.10 7.17
N LYS A 28 -9.54 -20.80 6.93
CA LYS A 28 -10.88 -20.18 6.88
C LYS A 28 -11.75 -20.79 5.79
N LYS A 29 -11.18 -21.04 4.61
CA LYS A 29 -11.90 -21.66 3.49
C LYS A 29 -12.26 -23.12 3.78
N ALA A 30 -11.37 -23.87 4.42
CA ALA A 30 -11.59 -25.28 4.72
C ALA A 30 -12.53 -25.53 5.91
N HIS A 31 -12.52 -24.66 6.93
CA HIS A 31 -13.19 -24.90 8.21
C HIS A 31 -14.09 -23.74 8.67
N GLY A 32 -14.49 -22.85 7.76
CA GLY A 32 -15.28 -21.65 8.05
C GLY A 32 -14.48 -20.54 8.74
N GLU A 33 -15.13 -19.40 9.04
CA GLU A 33 -14.46 -18.20 9.57
C GLU A 33 -13.53 -18.44 10.77
N HIS A 34 -13.85 -19.44 11.59
CA HIS A 34 -13.13 -19.76 12.81
C HIS A 34 -11.88 -20.63 12.56
N GLY A 35 -11.79 -21.26 11.39
CA GLY A 35 -10.70 -22.17 10.99
C GLY A 35 -9.33 -21.49 11.03
N GLY A 36 -9.23 -20.30 10.45
CA GLY A 36 -7.97 -19.54 10.45
C GLY A 36 -7.49 -19.16 11.86
N LYS A 37 -8.42 -18.70 12.72
CA LYS A 37 -8.10 -18.40 14.13
C LYS A 37 -7.64 -19.66 14.86
N LYS A 38 -8.36 -20.78 14.72
CA LYS A 38 -8.03 -22.04 15.39
C LYS A 38 -6.67 -22.57 14.95
N TRP A 39 -6.38 -22.54 13.65
CA TRP A 39 -5.05 -22.90 13.14
C TRP A 39 -3.95 -22.01 13.72
N PHE A 40 -4.15 -20.68 13.73
CA PHE A 40 -3.18 -19.74 14.28
C PHE A 40 -2.93 -19.96 15.78
N GLU A 41 -3.96 -20.30 16.54
CA GLU A 41 -3.85 -20.67 17.95
C GLU A 41 -3.10 -22.00 18.14
N ASN A 42 -3.40 -23.01 17.33
CA ASN A 42 -2.75 -24.32 17.36
C ASN A 42 -1.25 -24.25 17.03
N GLU A 43 -0.86 -23.36 16.12
CA GLU A 43 0.54 -23.09 15.78
C GLU A 43 1.27 -22.28 16.86
N GLY A 44 0.63 -22.05 18.02
CA GLY A 44 1.23 -21.30 19.13
C GLY A 44 1.27 -19.79 18.91
N ARG A 45 0.40 -19.25 18.03
CA ARG A 45 0.30 -17.83 17.66
C ARG A 45 1.65 -17.28 17.19
N CYS A 46 1.89 -15.96 17.35
CA CYS A 46 3.16 -15.34 16.95
C CYS A 46 4.40 -16.03 17.53
N PRO A 47 4.47 -16.42 18.83
CA PRO A 47 5.67 -17.09 19.35
C PRO A 47 5.96 -18.45 18.72
N GLY A 48 4.94 -19.29 18.52
CA GLY A 48 5.11 -20.61 17.90
C GLY A 48 5.49 -20.51 16.42
N LEU A 49 4.80 -19.65 15.66
CA LEU A 49 5.11 -19.38 14.27
C LEU A 49 6.50 -18.73 14.10
N ALA A 50 6.91 -17.84 15.00
CA ALA A 50 8.24 -17.22 14.99
C ALA A 50 9.35 -18.27 15.10
N LYS A 51 9.16 -19.27 15.98
CA LYS A 51 10.08 -20.41 16.12
C LYS A 51 10.06 -21.30 14.88
N LYS A 52 8.88 -21.58 14.32
CA LYS A 52 8.71 -22.43 13.12
C LYS A 52 9.39 -21.85 11.88
N TYR A 53 9.25 -20.54 11.69
CA TYR A 53 9.76 -19.82 10.51
C TYR A 53 11.11 -19.15 10.72
N ASP A 54 11.71 -19.29 11.91
CA ASP A 54 12.99 -18.69 12.28
C ASP A 54 13.02 -17.17 12.03
N ILE A 55 12.06 -16.47 12.63
CA ILE A 55 11.97 -14.99 12.58
C ILE A 55 11.69 -14.41 13.96
N LYS A 56 12.00 -13.13 14.15
CA LYS A 56 11.74 -12.44 15.42
C LYS A 56 10.23 -12.37 15.70
N VAL A 57 9.83 -12.76 16.91
CA VAL A 57 8.43 -12.72 17.36
C VAL A 57 7.81 -11.32 17.25
N ASP A 58 8.61 -10.27 17.43
CA ASP A 58 8.12 -8.89 17.35
C ASP A 58 7.74 -8.47 15.93
N ILE A 59 8.32 -9.09 14.90
CA ILE A 59 7.90 -8.90 13.51
C ILE A 59 6.49 -9.47 13.32
N LEU A 60 6.23 -10.68 13.82
CA LEU A 60 4.89 -11.27 13.72
C LEU A 60 3.87 -10.54 14.58
N ARG A 61 4.25 -10.00 15.74
CA ARG A 61 3.35 -9.21 16.60
C ARG A 61 3.00 -7.85 16.02
N SER A 62 3.89 -7.25 15.22
CA SER A 62 3.57 -6.02 14.49
C SER A 62 2.68 -6.29 13.29
N CYS A 63 2.78 -7.48 12.67
CA CYS A 63 2.03 -7.85 11.48
C CYS A 63 0.66 -8.48 11.77
N PHE A 64 0.51 -9.25 12.86
CA PHE A 64 -0.71 -9.98 13.19
C PHE A 64 -1.23 -9.60 14.58
N ASN A 65 -2.55 -9.60 14.74
CA ASN A 65 -3.19 -9.50 16.05
C ASN A 65 -3.29 -10.88 16.75
N ARG A 66 -3.87 -10.93 17.95
CA ARG A 66 -4.01 -12.17 18.73
C ARG A 66 -4.91 -13.23 18.07
N ARG A 67 -5.70 -12.85 17.07
CA ARG A 67 -6.61 -13.72 16.30
C ARG A 67 -6.03 -14.15 14.96
N GLY A 68 -4.82 -13.72 14.61
CA GLY A 68 -4.20 -14.00 13.31
C GLY A 68 -4.68 -13.08 12.19
N GLU A 69 -5.36 -11.98 12.50
CA GLU A 69 -5.74 -10.99 11.48
C GLU A 69 -4.58 -10.01 11.24
N LEU A 70 -4.42 -9.56 10.01
CA LEU A 70 -3.38 -8.62 9.64
C LEU A 70 -3.62 -7.27 10.32
N ARG A 71 -2.51 -6.65 10.72
CA ARG A 71 -2.40 -5.24 11.08
C ARG A 71 -1.78 -4.48 9.92
N ALA A 72 -1.84 -3.15 9.93
CA ALA A 72 -1.29 -2.31 8.87
C ALA A 72 0.14 -2.69 8.40
N PRO A 73 1.12 -3.01 9.29
CA PRO A 73 2.43 -3.48 8.84
C PRO A 73 2.37 -4.82 8.08
N GLY A 74 1.53 -5.75 8.54
CA GLY A 74 1.31 -7.03 7.88
C GLY A 74 0.62 -6.87 6.54
N GLU A 75 -0.43 -6.03 6.46
CA GLU A 75 -1.10 -5.68 5.20
C GLU A 75 -0.10 -5.09 4.18
N ALA A 76 0.80 -4.22 4.64
CA ALA A 76 1.83 -3.64 3.78
C ALA A 76 2.85 -4.67 3.30
N MET A 77 3.16 -5.71 4.07
CA MET A 77 4.03 -6.81 3.63
C MET A 77 3.32 -7.78 2.68
N VAL A 78 2.06 -8.12 2.98
CA VAL A 78 1.25 -9.03 2.16
C VAL A 78 0.92 -8.40 0.81
N ASN A 79 0.53 -7.13 0.81
CA ASN A 79 0.12 -6.43 -0.40
C ASN A 79 1.27 -5.66 -1.05
N GLY A 80 2.41 -5.48 -0.38
CA GLY A 80 3.48 -4.57 -0.82
C GLY A 80 4.09 -4.92 -2.18
N ALA A 81 4.09 -6.19 -2.58
CA ALA A 81 4.58 -6.62 -3.90
C ALA A 81 3.53 -6.53 -5.01
N SER A 82 2.23 -6.44 -4.67
CA SER A 82 1.14 -6.21 -5.63
C SER A 82 0.79 -4.73 -5.81
N LYS A 83 1.47 -3.85 -5.06
CA LYS A 83 1.33 -2.40 -5.20
C LYS A 83 2.29 -1.87 -6.26
N ASN A 84 1.77 -0.97 -7.10
CA ASN A 84 2.51 -0.25 -8.12
C ASN A 84 3.63 0.60 -7.48
N GLU A 85 4.73 0.76 -8.23
CA GLU A 85 5.72 1.79 -7.91
C GLU A 85 5.09 3.18 -8.04
N ILE A 86 5.59 4.12 -7.23
CA ILE A 86 5.15 5.51 -7.32
C ILE A 86 5.86 6.17 -8.49
N THR A 87 5.16 6.22 -9.61
CA THR A 87 5.64 6.85 -10.84
C THR A 87 5.46 8.36 -10.79
N ILE A 88 6.09 9.05 -11.74
CA ILE A 88 5.92 10.50 -11.91
C ILE A 88 4.47 10.86 -12.25
N ASP A 89 3.82 10.06 -13.10
CA ASP A 89 2.41 10.17 -13.47
C ASP A 89 1.48 10.13 -12.24
N ILE A 90 1.68 9.16 -11.33
CA ILE A 90 0.89 9.06 -10.10
C ILE A 90 1.07 10.30 -9.21
N LEU A 91 2.29 10.83 -9.12
CA LEU A 91 2.54 12.05 -8.35
C LEU A 91 1.85 13.27 -8.97
N LEU A 92 1.83 13.39 -10.29
CA LEU A 92 1.11 14.45 -11.00
C LEU A 92 -0.40 14.34 -10.78
N ARG A 93 -0.99 13.16 -10.92
CA ARG A 93 -2.42 12.94 -10.66
C ARG A 93 -2.80 13.27 -9.22
N CYS A 94 -1.99 12.87 -8.24
CA CYS A 94 -2.20 13.23 -6.84
C CYS A 94 -2.19 14.75 -6.64
N ASP A 95 -1.28 15.44 -7.32
CA ASP A 95 -1.16 16.89 -7.24
C ASP A 95 -2.35 17.60 -7.90
N LEU A 96 -2.83 17.07 -9.02
CA LEU A 96 -4.04 17.55 -9.70
C LEU A 96 -5.30 17.36 -8.85
N LEU A 97 -5.46 16.21 -8.19
CA LEU A 97 -6.55 16.00 -7.22
C LEU A 97 -6.57 17.07 -6.13
N ARG A 98 -5.38 17.47 -5.66
CA ARG A 98 -5.25 18.53 -4.66
C ARG A 98 -5.59 19.91 -5.25
N GLU A 99 -5.11 20.23 -6.44
CA GLU A 99 -5.39 21.52 -7.11
C GLU A 99 -6.89 21.69 -7.40
N GLU A 100 -7.55 20.62 -7.83
CA GLU A 100 -8.98 20.58 -8.12
C GLU A 100 -9.86 20.39 -6.86
N LYS A 101 -9.25 20.35 -5.67
CA LYS A 101 -9.94 20.09 -4.38
C LYS A 101 -10.76 18.78 -4.38
N MET A 102 -10.32 17.80 -5.17
CA MET A 102 -10.91 16.47 -5.31
C MET A 102 -10.20 15.41 -4.45
N TRP A 103 -9.41 15.82 -3.47
CA TRP A 103 -8.74 14.87 -2.58
C TRP A 103 -9.79 14.03 -1.81
N PRO A 104 -9.72 12.69 -1.85
CA PRO A 104 -10.71 11.84 -1.20
C PRO A 104 -10.86 12.11 0.29
N LYS A 105 -12.10 12.04 0.81
CA LYS A 105 -12.39 12.15 2.25
C LYS A 105 -11.69 11.07 3.08
N GLY A 106 -11.43 9.90 2.49
CA GLY A 106 -10.65 8.82 3.10
C GLY A 106 -9.13 9.09 3.20
N GLY A 107 -8.69 10.29 2.78
CA GLY A 107 -7.32 10.75 2.92
C GLY A 107 -6.32 10.00 2.03
N LEU A 108 -5.06 9.98 2.47
CA LEU A 108 -3.93 9.40 1.71
C LEU A 108 -4.12 7.90 1.45
N LYS A 109 -4.75 7.17 2.37
CA LYS A 109 -5.04 5.74 2.16
C LYS A 109 -5.96 5.53 0.96
N ALA A 110 -7.05 6.31 0.85
CA ALA A 110 -7.97 6.20 -0.27
C ALA A 110 -7.31 6.56 -1.61
N VAL A 111 -6.41 7.55 -1.64
CA VAL A 111 -5.62 7.89 -2.84
C VAL A 111 -4.66 6.76 -3.19
N ALA A 112 -3.98 6.19 -2.20
CA ALA A 112 -3.07 5.07 -2.41
C ALA A 112 -3.80 3.84 -2.96
N ASP A 113 -5.01 3.57 -2.49
CA ASP A 113 -5.86 2.50 -3.00
C ASP A 113 -6.32 2.79 -4.44
N MET A 114 -6.67 4.04 -4.78
CA MET A 114 -7.07 4.45 -6.13
C MET A 114 -5.98 4.21 -7.18
N PHE A 115 -4.72 4.47 -6.84
CA PHE A 115 -3.58 4.21 -7.73
C PHE A 115 -2.92 2.83 -7.54
N ASN A 116 -3.49 2.01 -6.65
CA ASN A 116 -2.93 0.76 -6.19
C ASN A 116 -1.44 0.87 -5.82
N VAL A 117 -1.05 1.94 -5.13
CA VAL A 117 0.31 2.15 -4.61
C VAL A 117 0.37 1.93 -3.10
N ARG A 118 1.57 1.87 -2.54
CA ARG A 118 1.73 1.80 -1.08
C ARG A 118 1.49 3.17 -0.45
N SER A 119 0.62 3.21 0.57
CA SER A 119 0.30 4.46 1.28
C SER A 119 1.50 5.07 2.01
N ASP A 120 2.41 4.25 2.54
CA ASP A 120 3.63 4.72 3.20
C ASP A 120 4.62 5.32 2.19
N GLY A 121 4.71 4.72 1.01
CA GLY A 121 5.44 5.26 -0.13
C GLY A 121 4.91 6.63 -0.53
N LEU A 122 3.59 6.74 -0.70
CA LEU A 122 2.93 7.99 -1.12
C LEU A 122 3.02 9.07 -0.02
N GLY A 123 3.04 8.63 1.24
CA GLY A 123 3.27 9.46 2.42
C GLY A 123 4.60 10.19 2.44
N ASN A 124 5.58 9.76 1.63
CA ASN A 124 6.83 10.51 1.47
C ASN A 124 6.66 11.79 0.64
N TYR A 125 5.56 11.94 -0.11
CA TYR A 125 5.30 13.06 -1.02
C TYR A 125 4.06 13.87 -0.63
N PHE A 126 3.05 13.22 -0.04
CA PHE A 126 1.78 13.86 0.36
C PHE A 126 1.38 13.47 1.79
N LEU A 127 0.82 14.44 2.52
CA LEU A 127 0.16 14.24 3.81
C LEU A 127 -1.28 13.76 3.63
N ASN A 128 -1.92 13.38 4.73
CA ASN A 128 -3.26 12.80 4.72
C ASN A 128 -4.31 13.66 4.00
N GLY A 129 -4.19 14.99 4.07
CA GLY A 129 -5.08 15.94 3.39
C GLY A 129 -4.63 16.40 2.00
N GLY A 130 -3.66 15.73 1.38
CA GLY A 130 -3.14 16.10 0.06
C GLY A 130 -2.10 17.21 0.06
N THR A 131 -1.74 17.75 1.23
CA THR A 131 -0.63 18.71 1.35
C THR A 131 0.68 18.04 1.00
N ARG A 132 1.47 18.65 0.10
CA ARG A 132 2.81 18.15 -0.26
C ARG A 132 3.73 18.13 0.97
N THR A 133 4.54 17.09 1.10
CA THR A 133 5.56 17.03 2.17
C THR A 133 6.75 17.92 1.85
N VAL A 134 7.35 18.51 2.88
CA VAL A 134 8.57 19.32 2.78
C VAL A 134 9.73 18.56 3.41
N PRO A 135 10.94 18.55 2.79
CA PRO A 135 11.27 19.18 1.51
C PRO A 135 10.99 18.29 0.29
N ARG A 136 10.72 17.00 0.52
CA ARG A 136 10.81 15.97 -0.54
C ARG A 136 9.68 16.03 -1.56
N GLY A 137 8.43 16.10 -1.12
CA GLY A 137 7.25 16.17 -1.99
C GLY A 137 7.25 17.41 -2.87
N GLU A 138 7.47 18.57 -2.26
CA GLU A 138 7.48 19.85 -2.95
C GLU A 138 8.61 19.96 -3.98
N ALA A 139 9.85 19.62 -3.60
CA ALA A 139 10.99 19.67 -4.50
C ALA A 139 10.81 18.72 -5.69
N ARG A 140 10.27 17.51 -5.45
CA ARG A 140 10.02 16.53 -6.52
C ARG A 140 8.97 17.02 -7.49
N LEU A 141 7.85 17.55 -7.01
CA LEU A 141 6.76 18.05 -7.85
C LEU A 141 7.16 19.30 -8.64
N LYS A 142 7.92 20.22 -8.02
CA LYS A 142 8.48 21.38 -8.72
C LYS A 142 9.36 20.96 -9.89
N HIS A 143 10.25 19.98 -9.67
CA HIS A 143 11.10 19.45 -10.74
C HIS A 143 10.27 18.75 -11.82
N VAL A 144 9.36 17.87 -11.43
CA VAL A 144 8.49 17.13 -12.38
C VAL A 144 7.71 18.10 -13.27
N ARG A 145 7.04 19.11 -12.70
CA ARG A 145 6.27 20.10 -13.47
C ARG A 145 7.14 20.98 -14.36
N SER A 146 8.41 21.18 -14.02
CA SER A 146 9.34 21.92 -14.87
C SER A 146 9.82 21.12 -16.10
N VAL A 147 9.75 19.79 -16.03
CA VAL A 147 10.27 18.87 -17.07
C VAL A 147 9.14 18.25 -17.88
N ILE A 148 7.96 18.06 -17.28
CA ILE A 148 6.80 17.41 -17.91
C ILE A 148 5.62 18.38 -17.84
N PRO A 149 5.22 18.99 -18.97
CA PRO A 149 3.99 19.77 -19.02
C PRO A 149 2.79 18.84 -18.79
N VAL A 150 1.76 19.35 -18.11
CA VAL A 150 0.49 18.61 -17.93
C VAL A 150 -0.10 18.36 -19.31
N GLY A 151 -0.10 17.09 -19.72
CA GLY A 151 -0.56 16.66 -21.04
C GLY A 151 -2.08 16.47 -21.13
N PRO A 152 -2.61 16.26 -22.34
CA PRO A 152 -4.04 16.04 -22.57
C PRO A 152 -4.61 14.82 -21.85
N GLU A 153 -3.80 13.78 -21.60
CA GLU A 153 -4.22 12.58 -20.87
C GLU A 153 -4.66 12.89 -19.43
N GLU A 154 -3.94 13.79 -18.76
CA GLU A 154 -4.24 14.19 -17.38
C GLU A 154 -5.51 15.05 -17.29
N VAL A 155 -5.72 15.91 -18.30
CA VAL A 155 -6.95 16.71 -18.43
C VAL A 155 -8.15 15.82 -18.68
N GLN A 156 -8.01 14.83 -19.57
CA GLN A 156 -9.07 13.87 -19.88
C GLN A 156 -9.39 12.98 -18.67
N TRP A 157 -8.37 12.55 -17.92
CA TRP A 157 -8.55 11.80 -16.69
C TRP A 157 -9.35 12.59 -15.64
N LEU A 158 -9.01 13.86 -15.42
CA LEU A 158 -9.78 14.74 -14.54
C LEU A 158 -11.23 14.92 -15.00
N ALA A 159 -11.45 15.07 -16.31
CA ALA A 159 -12.80 15.18 -16.87
C ALA A 159 -13.63 13.91 -16.58
N GLN A 160 -13.05 12.72 -16.80
CA GLN A 160 -13.69 11.44 -16.49
C GLN A 160 -13.98 11.30 -14.99
N LEU A 161 -13.05 11.73 -14.13
CA LEU A 161 -13.22 11.67 -12.67
C LEU A 161 -14.38 12.59 -12.21
N LYS A 162 -14.49 13.78 -12.79
CA LYS A 162 -15.58 14.73 -12.51
C LYS A 162 -16.94 14.19 -12.97
N SER A 163 -17.02 13.59 -14.17
CA SER A 163 -18.24 12.97 -14.67
C SER A 163 -18.75 11.85 -13.76
N HIS A 164 -17.86 11.00 -13.23
CA HIS A 164 -18.24 9.96 -12.27
C HIS A 164 -18.64 10.51 -10.90
N SER A 165 -18.16 11.68 -10.50
CA SER A 165 -18.55 12.31 -9.23
C SER A 165 -19.90 13.05 -9.27
N GLN A 166 -20.46 13.32 -10.46
CA GLN A 166 -21.76 14.00 -10.62
C GLN A 166 -22.96 13.04 -10.69
N VAL A 167 -22.72 11.73 -10.63
CA VAL A 167 -23.77 10.69 -10.57
C VAL A 167 -23.86 10.19 -9.13
N GLY A 168 -24.46 11.00 -8.26
CA GLY A 168 -24.65 10.69 -6.85
C GLY A 168 -25.74 11.56 -6.25
#